data_AF-A0A946TY14-F1
#
_entry.id   AF-A0A946TY14-F1
#
_cell.length_a   1.000
_cell.length_b   1.000
_cell.length_c   1.000
_cell.angle_alpha   90.00
_cell.angle_beta   90.00
_cell.angle_gamma   90.00
#
_symmetry.space_group_name_H-M   'P 1'
#
loop_
_entity.id
_entity.type
_entity.pdbx_description
1 polymer ?
#
loop_
_entity_poly.entity_id
_entity_poly.type
_entity_poly.pdbx_seq_one_letter_code
_entity_poly.pdbx_strand_id
1 'polypeptide(L)'
;MDLKSLILLPKELKVTSSKFKNTQPRQKSSQIITEDPSKPIQLSFRNDLAETYNEIAQYGTDWFYNGPFAKKTEEWMKKNGGIIKARDFEKYQATYPNPVQTTYREFTVVGMPPPSSGGTHVAQILNILEHFEIKNIDSNSHKFYHLITEAMKLAFADRAHWLGDPSFTKVPQGLVSKEYAKSLAKKINPKKAGKVKTHGIPQGSTEHFFNKHTTHFSCSDNEGNWIAITATINTSFGSKVIIPGTGVIMNNEMDDFSISPGTPNAFGLIGNEANAVAPGKRPLSSMSPTIVLKDNKPILSVGAAGGPTIISQTLLTLIHTLDHKLSIREALMKPRFHHQWQPNQIRIESTAGQRVIDSLKQMGHKIYIGGHGGATQAIGNLGNGLEAEHDPRLIGKAVAFPIKK
;
A
#
# COMPACT_ATOMS: atom_id res chain seq x y z
N MET A 1 4.68 7.57 -26.70
CA MET A 1 4.06 6.23 -26.67
C MET A 1 2.59 6.41 -26.37
N ASP A 2 1.71 5.55 -26.92
CA ASP A 2 0.31 5.48 -26.45
C ASP A 2 0.30 4.77 -25.08
N LEU A 3 -0.21 5.45 -24.05
CA LEU A 3 -0.19 4.97 -22.66
C LEU A 3 -0.98 3.67 -22.47
N LYS A 4 -1.85 3.28 -23.41
CA LYS A 4 -2.53 1.98 -23.40
C LYS A 4 -1.57 0.79 -23.41
N SER A 5 -0.34 0.94 -23.91
CA SER A 5 0.64 -0.16 -23.95
C SER A 5 1.22 -0.54 -22.58
N LEU A 6 0.96 0.23 -21.52
CA LEU A 6 1.43 -0.06 -20.16
C LEU A 6 0.44 -0.90 -19.33
N ILE A 7 -0.69 -1.31 -19.91
CA ILE A 7 -1.73 -2.10 -19.22
C ILE A 7 -1.96 -3.42 -19.98
N LEU A 8 -1.38 -4.51 -19.47
CA LEU A 8 -1.67 -5.86 -19.94
C LEU A 8 -3.07 -6.27 -19.48
N LEU A 9 -4.06 -6.10 -20.37
CA LEU A 9 -5.43 -6.55 -20.14
C LEU A 9 -5.56 -8.06 -20.40
N PRO A 10 -6.21 -8.84 -19.51
CA PRO A 10 -6.58 -10.22 -19.80
C PRO A 10 -7.49 -10.29 -21.04
N LYS A 11 -7.27 -11.27 -21.92
CA LYS A 11 -8.21 -11.55 -23.02
C LYS A 11 -9.47 -12.20 -22.44
N GLU A 12 -10.65 -11.66 -22.75
CA GLU A 12 -11.93 -12.20 -22.28
C GLU A 12 -12.13 -13.66 -22.75
N LEU A 13 -12.27 -14.59 -21.80
CA LEU A 13 -12.89 -15.89 -22.02
C LEU A 13 -14.30 -15.84 -21.44
N LYS A 14 -15.32 -15.95 -22.30
CA LYS A 14 -16.72 -16.05 -21.87
C LYS A 14 -17.13 -17.52 -21.83
N VAL A 15 -17.43 -18.03 -20.63
CA VAL A 15 -17.89 -19.42 -20.44
C VAL A 15 -19.20 -19.43 -19.66
N THR A 16 -20.17 -20.23 -20.10
CA THR A 16 -21.49 -20.34 -19.47
C THR A 16 -21.49 -21.30 -18.29
N SER A 17 -22.30 -21.00 -17.27
CA SER A 17 -22.32 -21.61 -15.92
C SER A 17 -22.70 -23.11 -15.83
N SER A 18 -22.93 -23.80 -16.95
CA SER A 18 -23.42 -25.18 -17.02
C SER A 18 -22.36 -26.28 -16.84
N LYS A 19 -21.07 -25.95 -16.70
CA LYS A 19 -19.98 -26.94 -16.66
C LYS A 19 -19.67 -27.54 -15.28
N PHE A 20 -20.01 -26.87 -14.18
CA PHE A 20 -19.62 -27.30 -12.82
C PHE A 20 -20.47 -28.47 -12.30
N LYS A 21 -20.02 -29.72 -12.49
CA LYS A 21 -20.68 -30.93 -11.97
C LYS A 21 -19.92 -31.55 -10.79
N ASN A 22 -20.62 -31.72 -9.66
CA ASN A 22 -20.30 -32.61 -8.53
C ASN A 22 -18.90 -32.50 -7.87
N THR A 23 -18.63 -31.39 -7.16
CA THR A 23 -17.64 -31.40 -6.07
C THR A 23 -18.22 -32.12 -4.84
N GLN A 24 -17.75 -33.34 -4.52
CA GLN A 24 -18.22 -34.07 -3.32
C GLN A 24 -17.70 -33.45 -2.00
N PRO A 25 -18.48 -33.50 -0.90
CA PRO A 25 -18.00 -33.09 0.42
C PRO A 25 -17.00 -34.13 0.97
N ARG A 26 -15.79 -33.69 1.34
CA ARG A 26 -14.74 -34.52 1.98
C ARG A 26 -14.09 -33.79 3.16
N GLN A 27 -13.18 -34.46 3.87
CA GLN A 27 -12.72 -34.05 5.20
C GLN A 27 -12.06 -32.66 5.22
N LYS A 28 -12.45 -31.83 6.20
CA LYS A 28 -11.88 -30.50 6.44
C LYS A 28 -10.54 -30.62 7.16
N SER A 29 -9.49 -30.00 6.63
CA SER A 29 -8.22 -29.82 7.35
C SER A 29 -7.98 -28.35 7.70
N SER A 30 -8.02 -28.01 9.00
CA SER A 30 -7.66 -26.68 9.50
C SER A 30 -6.72 -26.79 10.70
N GLN A 31 -5.44 -26.46 10.49
CA GLN A 31 -4.46 -26.28 11.57
C GLN A 31 -4.07 -24.80 11.67
N ILE A 32 -4.21 -24.26 12.88
CA ILE A 32 -3.67 -22.95 13.26
C ILE A 32 -2.15 -23.09 13.35
N ILE A 33 -1.40 -22.23 12.67
CA ILE A 33 0.05 -22.16 12.82
C ILE A 33 0.35 -21.31 14.07
N THR A 34 1.01 -21.89 15.06
CA THR A 34 1.60 -21.15 16.19
C THR A 34 3.08 -20.92 15.91
N GLU A 35 3.51 -19.66 15.85
CA GLU A 35 4.93 -19.32 15.70
C GLU A 35 5.69 -19.53 17.02
N ASP A 36 6.01 -20.80 17.29
CA ASP A 36 6.91 -21.20 18.37
C ASP A 36 8.26 -21.63 17.76
N PRO A 37 9.30 -20.78 17.81
CA PRO A 37 10.60 -21.07 17.19
C PRO A 37 11.39 -22.18 17.89
N SER A 38 10.89 -22.74 19.02
CA SER A 38 11.46 -23.95 19.63
C SER A 38 10.96 -25.25 19.00
N LYS A 39 9.88 -25.21 18.20
CA LYS A 39 9.30 -26.38 17.55
C LYS A 39 9.96 -26.65 16.18
N PRO A 40 10.14 -27.93 15.79
CA PRO A 40 10.64 -28.27 14.46
C PRO A 40 9.68 -27.81 13.36
N ILE A 41 10.22 -27.52 12.17
CA ILE A 41 9.44 -27.05 11.00
C ILE A 41 8.36 -28.08 10.65
N GLN A 42 7.09 -27.75 10.92
CA GLN A 42 5.96 -28.58 10.55
C GLN A 42 5.52 -28.30 9.12
N LEU A 43 5.56 -29.33 8.26
CA LEU A 43 4.99 -29.28 6.92
C LEU A 43 3.45 -29.15 7.03
N SER A 44 2.91 -27.98 6.71
CA SER A 44 1.47 -27.70 6.82
C SER A 44 0.78 -27.82 5.46
N PHE A 45 0.15 -28.96 5.23
CA PHE A 45 -0.62 -29.21 4.01
C PHE A 45 -1.91 -28.37 3.97
N ARG A 46 -2.36 -28.03 2.75
CA ARG A 46 -3.49 -27.11 2.48
C ARG A 46 -4.35 -27.64 1.32
N ASN A 47 -4.84 -28.87 1.47
CA ASN A 47 -5.49 -29.62 0.39
C ASN A 47 -6.67 -28.87 -0.24
N ASP A 48 -7.58 -28.29 0.57
CA ASP A 48 -8.70 -27.46 0.09
C ASP A 48 -8.25 -26.29 -0.82
N LEU A 49 -7.08 -25.68 -0.52
CA LEU A 49 -6.54 -24.54 -1.27
C LEU A 49 -5.79 -24.99 -2.52
N ALA A 50 -5.08 -26.11 -2.45
CA ALA A 50 -4.48 -26.73 -3.63
C ALA A 50 -5.56 -27.11 -4.65
N GLU A 51 -6.68 -27.68 -4.20
CA GLU A 51 -7.80 -27.99 -5.08
C GLU A 51 -8.49 -26.73 -5.62
N THR A 52 -8.59 -25.66 -4.83
CA THR A 52 -9.04 -24.35 -5.33
C THR A 52 -8.12 -23.81 -6.44
N TYR A 53 -6.80 -24.02 -6.37
CA TYR A 53 -5.89 -23.67 -7.46
C TYR A 53 -6.04 -24.59 -8.69
N ASN A 54 -6.30 -25.90 -8.50
CA ASN A 54 -6.62 -26.82 -9.61
C ASN A 54 -7.89 -26.36 -10.34
N GLU A 55 -8.94 -26.03 -9.59
CA GLU A 55 -10.23 -25.56 -10.12
C GLU A 55 -10.10 -24.21 -10.85
N ILE A 56 -9.35 -23.26 -10.31
CA ILE A 56 -9.06 -21.98 -10.98
C ILE A 56 -8.18 -22.19 -12.23
N ALA A 57 -7.26 -23.16 -12.24
CA ALA A 57 -6.49 -23.51 -13.43
C ALA A 57 -7.32 -24.19 -14.52
N GLN A 58 -8.32 -25.01 -14.14
CA GLN A 58 -9.18 -25.75 -15.07
C GLN A 58 -10.32 -24.88 -15.65
N TYR A 59 -10.91 -24.01 -14.83
CA TYR A 59 -12.12 -23.25 -15.17
C TYR A 59 -11.91 -21.73 -15.20
N GLY A 60 -10.70 -21.25 -14.94
CA GLY A 60 -10.38 -19.82 -14.86
C GLY A 60 -11.04 -19.13 -13.65
N THR A 61 -11.10 -17.80 -13.72
CA THR A 61 -11.72 -16.97 -12.68
C THR A 61 -13.23 -17.18 -12.53
N ASP A 62 -13.89 -17.82 -13.50
CA ASP A 62 -15.33 -18.12 -13.43
C ASP A 62 -15.68 -19.07 -12.28
N TRP A 63 -14.80 -20.00 -11.88
CA TRP A 63 -15.03 -20.82 -10.69
C TRP A 63 -15.15 -19.97 -9.42
N PHE A 64 -14.37 -18.88 -9.34
CA PHE A 64 -14.33 -17.97 -8.21
C PHE A 64 -15.54 -17.02 -8.21
N TYR A 65 -15.76 -16.28 -9.30
CA TYR A 65 -16.77 -15.22 -9.35
C TYR A 65 -18.17 -15.68 -9.74
N ASN A 66 -18.28 -16.64 -10.67
CA ASN A 66 -19.54 -17.09 -11.27
C ASN A 66 -19.91 -18.54 -10.88
N GLY A 67 -19.09 -19.18 -10.04
CA GLY A 67 -19.02 -20.63 -9.87
C GLY A 67 -19.21 -21.12 -8.42
N PRO A 68 -18.63 -22.28 -8.08
CA PRO A 68 -18.79 -22.92 -6.77
C PRO A 68 -18.33 -22.05 -5.58
N PHE A 69 -17.31 -21.20 -5.74
CA PHE A 69 -16.81 -20.37 -4.63
C PHE A 69 -17.84 -19.35 -4.16
N ALA A 70 -18.35 -18.53 -5.08
CA ALA A 70 -19.37 -17.52 -4.81
C ALA A 70 -20.61 -18.11 -4.09
N LYS A 71 -21.01 -19.32 -4.47
CA LYS A 71 -22.12 -20.08 -3.84
C LYS A 71 -21.78 -20.56 -2.43
N LYS A 72 -20.63 -21.23 -2.24
CA LYS A 72 -20.12 -21.65 -0.91
C LYS A 72 -19.99 -20.46 0.04
N THR A 73 -19.57 -19.29 -0.47
CA THR A 73 -19.48 -18.06 0.33
C THR A 73 -20.86 -17.53 0.70
N GLU A 74 -21.83 -17.46 -0.22
CA GLU A 74 -23.20 -17.02 0.12
C GLU A 74 -23.88 -17.96 1.14
N GLU A 75 -23.68 -19.28 1.01
CA GLU A 75 -24.16 -20.26 1.99
C GLU A 75 -23.54 -20.05 3.38
N TRP A 76 -22.22 -19.84 3.43
CA TRP A 76 -21.53 -19.53 4.68
C TRP A 76 -22.01 -18.20 5.29
N MET A 77 -22.16 -17.16 4.47
CA MET A 77 -22.64 -15.84 4.90
C MET A 77 -24.05 -15.93 5.48
N LYS A 78 -25.00 -16.55 4.76
CA LYS A 78 -26.38 -16.79 5.25
C LYS A 78 -26.40 -17.51 6.60
N LYS A 79 -25.54 -18.52 6.79
CA LYS A 79 -25.47 -19.28 8.04
C LYS A 79 -24.88 -18.51 9.22
N ASN A 80 -24.04 -17.50 8.98
CA ASN A 80 -23.29 -16.76 10.01
C ASN A 80 -23.68 -15.27 10.11
N GLY A 81 -24.82 -14.86 9.54
CA GLY A 81 -25.30 -13.47 9.57
C GLY A 81 -24.56 -12.49 8.65
N GLY A 82 -23.73 -13.00 7.74
CA GLY A 82 -23.00 -12.21 6.75
C GLY A 82 -23.85 -11.78 5.56
N ILE A 83 -23.44 -10.70 4.88
CA ILE A 83 -24.25 -10.01 3.85
C ILE A 83 -23.89 -10.33 2.40
N ILE A 84 -22.73 -10.95 2.13
CA ILE A 84 -22.21 -11.18 0.77
C ILE A 84 -22.97 -12.33 0.08
N LYS A 85 -23.41 -12.11 -1.16
CA LYS A 85 -24.15 -13.07 -2.00
C LYS A 85 -23.40 -13.39 -3.29
N ALA A 86 -23.73 -14.49 -3.95
CA ALA A 86 -23.06 -14.93 -5.18
C ALA A 86 -23.19 -13.88 -6.31
N ARG A 87 -24.34 -13.21 -6.40
CA ARG A 87 -24.57 -12.08 -7.32
C ARG A 87 -23.61 -10.89 -7.11
N ASP A 88 -23.02 -10.77 -5.92
CA ASP A 88 -22.13 -9.66 -5.58
C ASP A 88 -20.68 -9.99 -6.03
N PHE A 89 -20.36 -11.28 -6.21
CA PHE A 89 -19.18 -11.75 -6.95
C PHE A 89 -19.38 -11.65 -8.47
N GLU A 90 -20.52 -12.09 -9.00
CA GLU A 90 -20.91 -11.99 -10.41
C GLU A 90 -20.80 -10.56 -10.96
N LYS A 91 -21.11 -9.57 -10.12
CA LYS A 91 -21.03 -8.14 -10.45
C LYS A 91 -19.65 -7.51 -10.24
N TYR A 92 -18.68 -8.24 -9.68
CA TYR A 92 -17.35 -7.70 -9.45
C TYR A 92 -16.55 -7.64 -10.76
N GLN A 93 -15.95 -6.48 -11.05
CA GLN A 93 -15.01 -6.30 -12.15
C GLN A 93 -13.81 -5.49 -11.68
N ALA A 94 -12.61 -5.87 -12.14
CA ALA A 94 -11.40 -5.09 -11.93
C ALA A 94 -11.45 -3.82 -12.80
N THR A 95 -11.23 -2.66 -12.18
CA THR A 95 -11.18 -1.37 -12.89
C THR A 95 -9.74 -1.02 -13.26
N TYR A 96 -9.54 -0.48 -14.46
CA TYR A 96 -8.24 -0.01 -14.97
C TYR A 96 -8.22 1.53 -15.07
N PRO A 97 -8.16 2.27 -13.95
CA PRO A 97 -8.11 3.73 -13.96
C PRO A 97 -6.76 4.25 -14.46
N ASN A 98 -6.75 5.46 -15.03
CA ASN A 98 -5.51 6.18 -15.30
C ASN A 98 -4.72 6.40 -13.99
N PRO A 99 -3.40 6.12 -13.94
CA PRO A 99 -2.61 6.26 -12.73
C PRO A 99 -2.43 7.73 -12.33
N VAL A 100 -2.17 7.97 -11.04
CA VAL A 100 -1.66 9.26 -10.59
C VAL A 100 -0.25 9.44 -11.16
N GLN A 101 0.03 10.60 -11.73
CA GLN A 101 1.36 10.97 -12.22
C GLN A 101 1.76 12.32 -11.64
N THR A 102 3.04 12.48 -11.32
CA THR A 102 3.68 13.78 -11.09
C THR A 102 5.11 13.77 -11.61
N THR A 103 5.65 14.93 -11.94
CA THR A 103 7.11 15.09 -12.01
C THR A 103 7.69 15.20 -10.59
N TYR A 104 8.92 14.76 -10.40
CA TYR A 104 9.75 15.09 -9.24
C TYR A 104 11.21 15.16 -9.67
N ARG A 105 11.84 16.34 -9.56
CA ARG A 105 13.16 16.60 -10.18
C ARG A 105 13.09 16.28 -11.69
N GLU A 106 14.03 15.51 -12.26
CA GLU A 106 13.95 15.06 -13.66
C GLU A 106 13.04 13.83 -13.91
N PHE A 107 12.44 13.27 -12.87
CA PHE A 107 11.74 11.98 -12.94
C PHE A 107 10.22 12.17 -13.09
N THR A 108 9.54 11.18 -13.67
CA THR A 108 8.07 11.05 -13.58
C THR A 108 7.74 9.90 -12.64
N VAL A 109 6.97 10.17 -11.60
CA VAL A 109 6.52 9.19 -10.60
C VAL A 109 5.07 8.81 -10.90
N VAL A 110 4.83 7.53 -11.14
CA VAL A 110 3.55 6.94 -11.54
C VAL A 110 3.06 6.02 -10.42
N GLY A 111 1.86 6.24 -9.89
CA GLY A 111 1.35 5.50 -8.73
C GLY A 111 -0.17 5.24 -8.75
N MET A 112 -0.61 4.32 -7.89
CA MET A 112 -2.01 3.90 -7.83
C MET A 112 -2.97 5.05 -7.45
N PRO A 113 -4.07 5.27 -8.22
CA PRO A 113 -5.07 6.29 -7.95
C PRO A 113 -6.13 5.82 -6.92
N PRO A 114 -7.03 6.72 -6.47
CA PRO A 114 -8.22 6.37 -5.70
C PRO A 114 -9.00 5.19 -6.34
N PRO A 115 -9.46 4.18 -5.58
CA PRO A 115 -9.58 4.11 -4.12
C PRO A 115 -8.29 3.74 -3.35
N SER A 116 -7.10 3.80 -3.96
CA SER A 116 -5.86 3.93 -3.17
C SER A 116 -5.55 5.38 -2.84
N SER A 117 -5.10 5.61 -1.60
CA SER A 117 -4.46 6.85 -1.17
C SER A 117 -2.97 6.93 -1.52
N GLY A 118 -2.37 5.82 -1.96
CA GLY A 118 -0.93 5.68 -2.12
C GLY A 118 -0.30 6.66 -3.11
N GLY A 119 -0.66 6.56 -4.40
CA GLY A 119 -0.07 7.40 -5.45
C GLY A 119 -0.31 8.89 -5.22
N THR A 120 -1.54 9.25 -4.83
CA THR A 120 -1.94 10.64 -4.53
C THR A 120 -1.04 11.30 -3.50
N HIS A 121 -0.80 10.66 -2.34
CA HIS A 121 -0.02 11.30 -1.27
C HIS A 121 1.49 11.10 -1.41
N VAL A 122 1.97 10.04 -2.09
CA VAL A 122 3.39 9.99 -2.52
C VAL A 122 3.68 11.19 -3.44
N ALA A 123 2.85 11.42 -4.46
CA ALA A 123 2.98 12.56 -5.36
C ALA A 123 2.86 13.92 -4.64
N GLN A 124 1.87 14.08 -3.76
CA GLN A 124 1.68 15.30 -2.98
C GLN A 124 2.91 15.61 -2.10
N ILE A 125 3.42 14.62 -1.36
CA ILE A 125 4.55 14.85 -0.44
C ILE A 125 5.83 15.17 -1.22
N LEU A 126 6.11 14.47 -2.33
CA LEU A 126 7.21 14.80 -3.23
C LEU A 126 7.09 16.24 -3.75
N ASN A 127 5.91 16.67 -4.18
CA ASN A 127 5.70 18.03 -4.66
C ASN A 127 5.87 19.10 -3.56
N ILE A 128 5.54 18.78 -2.29
CA ILE A 128 5.84 19.67 -1.15
C ILE A 128 7.35 19.77 -0.92
N LEU A 129 8.05 18.63 -0.97
CA LEU A 129 9.49 18.51 -0.74
C LEU A 129 10.34 19.07 -1.89
N GLU A 130 9.78 19.20 -3.09
CA GLU A 130 10.46 19.80 -4.23
C GLU A 130 10.90 21.25 -3.97
N HIS A 131 10.15 21.97 -3.13
CA HIS A 131 10.47 23.34 -2.67
C HIS A 131 11.62 23.41 -1.64
N PHE A 132 12.24 22.28 -1.31
CA PHE A 132 13.39 22.21 -0.41
C PHE A 132 14.57 21.51 -1.09
N GLU A 133 15.78 21.95 -0.77
CA GLU A 133 17.04 21.39 -1.24
C GLU A 133 17.38 20.05 -0.55
N ILE A 134 16.49 19.05 -0.64
CA ILE A 134 16.58 17.75 0.06
C ILE A 134 17.89 17.01 -0.27
N LYS A 135 18.32 17.04 -1.55
CA LYS A 135 19.62 16.53 -2.04
C LYS A 135 20.84 17.06 -1.27
N ASN A 136 20.74 18.26 -0.67
CA ASN A 136 21.81 18.95 0.06
C ASN A 136 21.65 18.85 1.58
N ILE A 137 20.76 17.98 2.06
CA ILE A 137 20.50 17.75 3.50
C ILE A 137 20.89 16.31 3.81
N ASP A 138 21.84 16.12 4.73
CA ASP A 138 22.21 14.79 5.20
C ASP A 138 20.97 14.03 5.72
N SER A 139 20.74 12.86 5.14
CA SER A 139 19.79 11.82 5.55
C SER A 139 19.78 11.51 7.05
N ASN A 140 20.92 11.66 7.74
CA ASN A 140 21.06 11.38 9.16
C ASN A 140 20.88 12.64 10.03
N SER A 141 20.58 13.80 9.44
CA SER A 141 20.36 15.06 10.18
C SER A 141 18.89 15.25 10.56
N HIS A 142 18.62 15.82 11.75
CA HIS A 142 17.25 16.09 12.20
C HIS A 142 16.43 16.95 11.22
N LYS A 143 17.09 17.76 10.39
CA LYS A 143 16.46 18.58 9.35
C LYS A 143 15.78 17.72 8.27
N PHE A 144 16.38 16.58 7.90
CA PHE A 144 15.79 15.61 6.97
C PHE A 144 14.47 15.04 7.52
N TYR A 145 14.55 14.43 8.71
CA TYR A 145 13.39 13.86 9.41
C TYR A 145 12.29 14.90 9.64
N HIS A 146 12.64 16.13 10.02
CA HIS A 146 11.71 17.23 10.28
C HIS A 146 10.93 17.67 9.04
N LEU A 147 11.61 18.02 7.94
CA LEU A 147 10.94 18.54 6.73
C LEU A 147 10.00 17.49 6.12
N ILE A 148 10.46 16.24 6.06
CA ILE A 148 9.68 15.13 5.53
C ILE A 148 8.51 14.81 6.47
N THR A 149 8.71 14.86 7.79
CA THR A 149 7.63 14.73 8.78
C THR A 149 6.53 15.78 8.58
N GLU A 150 6.90 17.06 8.45
CA GLU A 150 5.90 18.14 8.28
C GLU A 150 5.17 18.02 6.93
N ALA A 151 5.84 17.58 5.87
CA ALA A 151 5.20 17.30 4.59
C ALA A 151 4.26 16.08 4.64
N MET A 152 4.67 14.98 5.29
CA MET A 152 3.80 13.82 5.59
C MET A 152 2.56 14.26 6.40
N LYS A 153 2.75 15.04 7.47
CA LYS A 153 1.67 15.54 8.33
C LYS A 153 0.65 16.37 7.54
N LEU A 154 1.05 17.15 6.55
CA LEU A 154 0.11 17.91 5.73
C LEU A 154 -0.64 17.01 4.73
N ALA A 155 0.06 16.10 4.06
CA ALA A 155 -0.55 15.24 3.05
C ALA A 155 -1.49 14.17 3.63
N PHE A 156 -1.09 13.50 4.72
CA PHE A 156 -2.01 12.60 5.42
C PHE A 156 -3.21 13.34 6.03
N ALA A 157 -3.06 14.64 6.31
CA ALA A 157 -4.18 15.43 6.77
C ALA A 157 -5.21 15.65 5.66
N ASP A 158 -4.77 15.88 4.43
CA ASP A 158 -5.67 15.86 3.28
C ASP A 158 -6.21 14.45 2.96
N ARG A 159 -5.44 13.38 3.22
CA ARG A 159 -5.90 11.98 3.08
C ARG A 159 -7.15 11.69 3.91
N ALA A 160 -7.18 12.15 5.15
CA ALA A 160 -8.25 11.86 6.11
C ALA A 160 -9.62 12.44 5.71
N HIS A 161 -9.66 13.37 4.75
CA HIS A 161 -10.86 14.07 4.33
C HIS A 161 -11.21 13.89 2.84
N TRP A 162 -10.22 13.98 1.94
CA TRP A 162 -10.51 14.11 0.51
C TRP A 162 -10.73 12.80 -0.22
N LEU A 163 -10.29 11.70 0.36
CA LEU A 163 -10.16 10.44 -0.35
C LEU A 163 -11.22 9.42 0.05
N GLY A 164 -11.57 8.62 -0.94
CA GLY A 164 -12.52 7.52 -0.89
C GLY A 164 -12.61 6.90 -2.28
N ASP A 165 -13.69 6.17 -2.55
CA ASP A 165 -13.97 5.67 -3.89
C ASP A 165 -14.39 6.82 -4.84
N PRO A 166 -13.66 7.09 -5.93
CA PRO A 166 -14.01 8.15 -6.88
C PRO A 166 -15.35 7.92 -7.60
N SER A 167 -15.89 6.69 -7.56
CA SER A 167 -17.24 6.38 -8.05
C SER A 167 -18.36 6.90 -7.13
N PHE A 168 -18.02 7.30 -5.90
CA PHE A 168 -18.96 7.76 -4.87
C PHE A 168 -18.63 9.17 -4.37
N THR A 169 -17.37 9.62 -4.42
CA THR A 169 -16.92 10.88 -3.81
C THR A 169 -15.93 11.66 -4.68
N LYS A 170 -16.01 13.00 -4.60
CA LYS A 170 -15.27 13.90 -5.51
C LYS A 170 -13.84 14.17 -5.01
N VAL A 171 -12.94 13.22 -5.22
CA VAL A 171 -11.51 13.39 -4.89
C VAL A 171 -10.89 14.53 -5.73
N PRO A 172 -10.30 15.58 -5.14
CA PRO A 172 -9.80 16.72 -5.91
C PRO A 172 -8.46 16.42 -6.60
N GLN A 173 -8.40 16.59 -7.92
CA GLN A 173 -7.16 16.47 -8.69
C GLN A 173 -6.08 17.49 -8.25
N GLY A 174 -6.49 18.61 -7.64
CA GLY A 174 -5.59 19.62 -7.10
C GLY A 174 -4.67 19.12 -5.97
N LEU A 175 -4.93 17.97 -5.35
CA LEU A 175 -4.04 17.40 -4.32
C LEU A 175 -2.63 17.11 -4.83
N VAL A 176 -2.47 16.80 -6.11
CA VAL A 176 -1.17 16.53 -6.74
C VAL A 176 -0.60 17.73 -7.50
N SER A 177 -1.25 18.90 -7.47
CA SER A 177 -0.75 20.09 -8.17
C SER A 177 0.47 20.71 -7.49
N LYS A 178 1.37 21.28 -8.30
CA LYS A 178 2.56 22.00 -7.81
C LYS A 178 2.15 23.28 -7.06
N GLU A 179 1.05 23.90 -7.46
CA GLU A 179 0.49 25.14 -6.89
C GLU A 179 -0.03 24.89 -5.47
N TYR A 180 -0.76 23.80 -5.27
CA TYR A 180 -1.25 23.43 -3.94
C TYR A 180 -0.09 22.98 -3.04
N ALA A 181 0.84 22.19 -3.56
CA ALA A 181 2.05 21.80 -2.84
C ALA A 181 2.91 23.00 -2.40
N LYS A 182 3.04 24.03 -3.26
CA LYS A 182 3.68 25.33 -2.93
C LYS A 182 2.96 26.08 -1.80
N SER A 183 1.63 25.95 -1.72
CA SER A 183 0.84 26.50 -0.61
C SER A 183 1.05 25.74 0.71
N LEU A 184 1.33 24.43 0.64
CA LEU A 184 1.61 23.57 1.78
C LEU A 184 3.05 23.72 2.28
N ALA A 185 4.04 23.78 1.38
CA ALA A 185 5.45 24.01 1.72
C ALA A 185 5.65 25.31 2.54
N LYS A 186 4.92 26.38 2.19
CA LYS A 186 4.89 27.65 2.95
C LYS A 186 4.42 27.52 4.41
N LYS A 187 3.75 26.42 4.79
CA LYS A 187 3.27 26.18 6.17
C LYS A 187 4.34 25.48 7.03
N ILE A 188 5.39 24.93 6.43
CA ILE A 188 6.45 24.20 7.12
C ILE A 188 7.45 25.22 7.70
N ASN A 189 7.52 25.32 9.03
CA ASN A 189 8.57 26.08 9.70
C ASN A 189 9.83 25.20 9.83
N PRO A 190 10.96 25.49 9.14
CA PRO A 190 12.12 24.62 9.11
C PRO A 190 12.88 24.51 10.45
N LYS A 191 12.47 25.24 11.49
CA LYS A 191 13.07 25.23 12.83
C LYS A 191 12.14 24.69 13.94
N LYS A 192 10.86 24.41 13.66
CA LYS A 192 9.87 24.05 14.69
C LYS A 192 8.73 23.18 14.13
N ALA A 193 8.33 22.16 14.89
CA ALA A 193 7.19 21.30 14.59
C ALA A 193 5.88 22.11 14.50
N GLY A 194 5.17 21.98 13.38
CA GLY A 194 3.90 22.63 13.14
C GLY A 194 2.75 21.95 13.88
N LYS A 195 1.77 22.76 14.29
CA LYS A 195 0.47 22.28 14.80
C LYS A 195 -0.54 22.23 13.65
N VAL A 196 -0.57 21.11 12.94
CA VAL A 196 -1.65 20.78 11.99
C VAL A 196 -2.90 20.47 12.84
N LYS A 197 -3.66 21.52 13.21
CA LYS A 197 -4.92 21.38 14.00
C LYS A 197 -6.07 20.87 13.14
N THR A 198 -6.07 21.28 11.88
CA THR A 198 -6.86 20.77 10.76
C THR A 198 -5.85 20.50 9.63
N HIS A 199 -6.23 19.76 8.60
CA HIS A 199 -5.49 19.84 7.33
C HIS A 199 -5.61 21.25 6.72
N GLY A 200 -5.05 21.45 5.53
CA GLY A 200 -5.40 22.63 4.75
C GLY A 200 -6.93 22.73 4.62
N ILE A 201 -7.51 23.92 4.58
CA ILE A 201 -8.92 23.97 4.16
C ILE A 201 -8.98 23.32 2.77
N PRO A 202 -9.90 22.37 2.54
CA PRO A 202 -11.14 22.17 3.35
C PRO A 202 -11.26 21.03 4.45
N GLN A 203 -10.51 21.03 5.57
CA GLN A 203 -11.05 20.83 6.98
C GLN A 203 -11.55 19.44 7.59
N GLY A 204 -10.82 18.70 8.48
CA GLY A 204 -11.30 17.53 9.32
C GLY A 204 -10.24 16.47 9.80
N SER A 205 -10.37 15.72 10.94
CA SER A 205 -9.23 15.05 11.70
C SER A 205 -9.57 13.82 12.64
N THR A 206 -8.73 12.93 13.27
CA THR A 206 -7.36 12.27 13.13
C THR A 206 -6.84 11.69 14.52
N GLU A 207 -6.32 10.47 14.92
CA GLU A 207 -5.97 9.05 14.48
C GLU A 207 -5.71 8.13 15.77
N HIS A 208 -5.19 6.87 15.97
CA HIS A 208 -4.11 5.89 15.50
C HIS A 208 -4.42 4.40 15.89
N PHE A 209 -3.88 3.35 15.22
CA PHE A 209 -3.85 1.91 15.67
C PHE A 209 -2.63 1.06 15.13
N PHE A 210 -2.50 -0.19 15.63
CA PHE A 210 -1.56 -1.26 15.22
C PHE A 210 -2.28 -2.58 14.77
N ASN A 211 -1.51 -3.51 14.16
CA ASN A 211 -1.86 -4.80 13.49
C ASN A 211 -2.22 -4.67 12.00
N LYS A 212 -1.29 -5.06 11.09
CA LYS A 212 -1.36 -4.77 9.63
C LYS A 212 -0.76 -5.92 8.80
N HIS A 213 -1.41 -6.37 7.71
CA HIS A 213 -0.94 -7.49 6.90
C HIS A 213 -1.17 -7.31 5.38
N THR A 214 -0.10 -6.96 4.69
CA THR A 214 -0.05 -6.70 3.25
C THR A 214 1.20 -7.39 2.69
N THR A 215 1.24 -7.68 1.39
CA THR A 215 2.48 -8.05 0.68
C THR A 215 2.69 -7.11 -0.51
N HIS A 216 3.95 -6.91 -0.88
CA HIS A 216 4.34 -6.22 -2.11
C HIS A 216 5.40 -7.03 -2.82
N PHE A 217 5.39 -7.03 -4.14
CA PHE A 217 6.51 -7.48 -4.96
C PHE A 217 6.69 -6.57 -6.18
N SER A 218 7.94 -6.46 -6.61
CA SER A 218 8.33 -5.72 -7.80
C SER A 218 9.14 -6.64 -8.73
N CYS A 219 8.87 -6.56 -10.04
CA CYS A 219 9.52 -7.37 -11.06
C CYS A 219 9.80 -6.54 -12.32
N SER A 220 10.83 -6.94 -13.08
CA SER A 220 11.05 -6.48 -14.46
C SER A 220 11.68 -7.59 -15.30
N ASP A 221 11.59 -7.46 -16.62
CA ASP A 221 12.14 -8.42 -17.59
C ASP A 221 12.98 -7.75 -18.69
N ASN A 222 13.44 -8.55 -19.64
CA ASN A 222 14.24 -8.13 -20.80
C ASN A 222 13.42 -7.63 -21.99
N GLU A 223 12.10 -7.78 -21.99
CA GLU A 223 11.21 -7.19 -22.99
C GLU A 223 10.90 -5.72 -22.64
N GLY A 224 11.14 -5.34 -21.39
CA GLY A 224 10.96 -3.98 -20.87
C GLY A 224 9.69 -3.81 -20.06
N ASN A 225 9.04 -4.91 -19.64
CA ASN A 225 7.92 -4.85 -18.71
C ASN A 225 8.43 -4.57 -17.29
N TRP A 226 7.71 -3.73 -16.54
CA TRP A 226 8.00 -3.40 -15.14
C TRP A 226 6.70 -3.44 -14.35
N ILE A 227 6.70 -4.17 -13.23
CA ILE A 227 5.49 -4.55 -12.49
C ILE A 227 5.68 -4.23 -11.02
N ALA A 228 4.81 -3.37 -10.47
CA ALA A 228 4.67 -3.10 -9.04
C ALA A 228 3.31 -3.65 -8.58
N ILE A 229 3.28 -4.73 -7.78
CA ILE A 229 2.03 -5.30 -7.26
C ILE A 229 2.03 -5.29 -5.73
N THR A 230 1.01 -4.68 -5.15
CA THR A 230 0.72 -4.73 -3.71
C THR A 230 -0.63 -5.41 -3.52
N ALA A 231 -0.68 -6.40 -2.63
CA ALA A 231 -1.87 -7.21 -2.37
C ALA A 231 -2.09 -7.39 -0.85
N THR A 232 -3.34 -7.48 -0.43
CA THR A 232 -3.71 -7.36 0.98
C THR A 232 -4.95 -8.19 1.30
N ILE A 233 -5.14 -8.50 2.59
CA ILE A 233 -6.39 -9.03 3.15
C ILE A 233 -6.84 -8.18 4.37
N ASN A 234 -6.36 -6.93 4.40
CA ASN A 234 -6.32 -5.97 5.51
C ASN A 234 -5.43 -6.40 6.69
N THR A 235 -5.98 -7.12 7.68
CA THR A 235 -5.25 -7.50 8.90
C THR A 235 -4.70 -8.93 8.82
N SER A 236 -3.92 -9.38 9.81
CA SER A 236 -3.28 -10.70 9.78
C SER A 236 -4.32 -11.82 9.78
N PHE A 237 -4.29 -12.65 8.72
CA PHE A 237 -5.33 -13.62 8.36
C PHE A 237 -6.72 -13.02 8.07
N GLY A 238 -6.79 -11.71 7.79
CA GLY A 238 -8.00 -10.98 7.42
C GLY A 238 -9.11 -11.10 8.46
N SER A 239 -10.30 -11.51 8.00
CA SER A 239 -11.44 -11.81 8.88
C SER A 239 -11.26 -13.07 9.73
N LYS A 240 -10.18 -13.85 9.49
CA LYS A 240 -9.91 -15.19 10.04
C LYS A 240 -10.94 -16.25 9.63
N VAL A 241 -11.87 -15.92 8.73
CA VAL A 241 -12.81 -16.85 8.10
C VAL A 241 -12.14 -17.54 6.94
N ILE A 242 -12.20 -18.87 6.93
CA ILE A 242 -11.92 -19.70 5.75
C ILE A 242 -13.26 -20.22 5.22
N ILE A 243 -13.52 -20.05 3.92
CA ILE A 243 -14.73 -20.62 3.28
C ILE A 243 -14.57 -22.16 3.24
N PRO A 244 -15.46 -22.95 3.88
CA PRO A 244 -15.25 -24.39 4.06
C PRO A 244 -15.15 -25.16 2.73
N GLY A 245 -14.18 -26.08 2.60
CA GLY A 245 -13.99 -26.81 1.35
C GLY A 245 -13.44 -25.94 0.22
N THR A 246 -12.58 -24.96 0.56
CA THR A 246 -11.86 -24.08 -0.39
C THR A 246 -10.48 -23.64 0.13
N GLY A 247 -10.26 -23.59 1.46
CA GLY A 247 -9.00 -23.11 2.03
C GLY A 247 -8.73 -21.61 1.82
N VAL A 248 -9.62 -20.88 1.12
CA VAL A 248 -9.50 -19.44 0.89
C VAL A 248 -9.87 -18.67 2.14
N ILE A 249 -8.95 -17.80 2.60
CA ILE A 249 -9.15 -16.87 3.70
C ILE A 249 -9.85 -15.60 3.18
N MET A 250 -10.91 -15.17 3.84
CA MET A 250 -11.60 -13.92 3.50
C MET A 250 -10.93 -12.72 4.17
N ASN A 251 -10.77 -11.62 3.42
CA ASN A 251 -10.25 -10.34 3.94
C ASN A 251 -11.17 -9.72 5.01
N ASN A 252 -10.67 -8.69 5.70
CA ASN A 252 -11.50 -7.77 6.48
C ASN A 252 -11.41 -6.32 5.95
N GLU A 253 -11.35 -6.12 4.64
CA GLU A 253 -11.12 -4.81 4.00
C GLU A 253 -12.19 -3.76 4.32
N MET A 254 -13.38 -4.19 4.75
CA MET A 254 -14.45 -3.29 5.25
C MET A 254 -14.03 -2.40 6.43
N ASP A 255 -12.97 -2.76 7.16
CA ASP A 255 -12.38 -1.91 8.21
C ASP A 255 -11.55 -0.74 7.64
N ASP A 256 -11.11 -0.75 6.37
CA ASP A 256 -10.49 0.44 5.76
C ASP A 256 -11.54 1.53 5.37
N PHE A 257 -12.82 1.36 5.77
CA PHE A 257 -13.85 2.43 5.77
C PHE A 257 -13.87 3.23 7.09
N SER A 258 -14.33 4.47 7.02
CA SER A 258 -14.78 5.22 8.20
C SER A 258 -16.15 4.71 8.66
N ILE A 259 -16.24 4.23 9.91
CA ILE A 259 -17.51 3.89 10.56
C ILE A 259 -18.25 5.13 11.09
N SER A 260 -17.50 6.19 11.41
CA SER A 260 -18.02 7.51 11.78
C SER A 260 -16.91 8.56 11.67
N PRO A 261 -17.21 9.82 11.27
CA PRO A 261 -16.21 10.88 11.19
C PRO A 261 -15.44 11.03 12.51
N GLY A 262 -14.12 11.20 12.42
CA GLY A 262 -13.28 11.28 13.62
C GLY A 262 -13.07 9.96 14.37
N THR A 263 -13.50 8.81 13.83
CA THR A 263 -13.32 7.48 14.44
C THR A 263 -12.22 6.69 13.71
N PRO A 264 -11.14 6.24 14.39
CA PRO A 264 -10.03 5.55 13.74
C PRO A 264 -10.34 4.07 13.44
N ASN A 265 -9.84 3.55 12.33
CA ASN A 265 -9.91 2.12 11.96
C ASN A 265 -8.80 1.25 12.57
N ALA A 266 -8.62 -0.03 12.19
CA ALA A 266 -7.54 -0.89 12.72
C ALA A 266 -6.10 -0.45 12.36
N PHE A 267 -5.91 0.53 11.48
CA PHE A 267 -4.64 1.27 11.32
C PHE A 267 -4.63 2.63 12.01
N GLY A 268 -5.80 3.01 12.49
CA GLY A 268 -6.22 4.27 13.03
C GLY A 268 -5.85 5.39 12.12
N LEU A 269 -6.00 5.16 10.82
CA LEU A 269 -6.38 6.23 9.92
C LEU A 269 -7.78 6.65 10.33
N ILE A 270 -8.02 7.95 10.40
CA ILE A 270 -9.38 8.48 10.44
C ILE A 270 -9.78 8.84 9.03
N GLY A 271 -11.03 8.51 8.70
CA GLY A 271 -11.74 9.04 7.55
C GLY A 271 -12.96 9.83 7.99
N ASN A 272 -13.43 10.70 7.10
CA ASN A 272 -14.71 11.38 7.17
C ASN A 272 -15.76 10.66 6.28
N GLU A 273 -16.83 11.37 5.93
CA GLU A 273 -17.90 10.94 5.02
C GLU A 273 -17.37 10.49 3.64
N ALA A 274 -16.25 11.04 3.16
CA ALA A 274 -15.66 10.65 1.88
C ALA A 274 -15.30 9.15 1.86
N ASN A 275 -14.95 8.59 3.02
CA ASN A 275 -14.68 7.17 3.21
C ASN A 275 -15.73 6.46 4.08
N ALA A 276 -16.95 6.99 4.24
CA ALA A 276 -18.03 6.26 4.92
C ALA A 276 -18.47 5.00 4.15
N VAL A 277 -18.94 3.98 4.88
CA VAL A 277 -19.47 2.72 4.32
C VAL A 277 -20.67 2.97 3.40
N ALA A 278 -20.69 2.38 2.20
CA ALA A 278 -21.86 2.38 1.31
C ALA A 278 -21.90 1.11 0.43
N PRO A 279 -23.10 0.61 0.01
CA PRO A 279 -23.20 -0.55 -0.88
C PRO A 279 -22.49 -0.33 -2.23
N GLY A 280 -21.65 -1.28 -2.64
CA GLY A 280 -20.90 -1.23 -3.90
C GLY A 280 -19.69 -0.28 -3.90
N LYS A 281 -19.46 0.46 -2.81
CA LYS A 281 -18.29 1.32 -2.63
C LYS A 281 -17.06 0.49 -2.25
N ARG A 282 -15.87 0.95 -2.63
CA ARG A 282 -14.58 0.37 -2.23
C ARG A 282 -13.95 1.16 -1.07
N PRO A 283 -13.35 0.50 -0.06
CA PRO A 283 -12.70 1.16 1.07
C PRO A 283 -11.37 1.82 0.68
N LEU A 284 -10.94 2.84 1.43
CA LEU A 284 -9.75 3.64 1.11
C LEU A 284 -8.44 2.99 1.55
N SER A 285 -7.84 2.21 0.63
CA SER A 285 -6.56 1.55 0.89
C SER A 285 -5.36 2.51 0.94
N SER A 286 -4.25 2.04 1.50
CA SER A 286 -2.96 2.76 1.57
C SER A 286 -1.86 2.17 0.67
N MET A 287 -2.19 1.18 -0.17
CA MET A 287 -1.23 0.51 -1.04
C MET A 287 -0.63 1.44 -2.11
N SER A 288 0.69 1.60 -2.11
CA SER A 288 1.43 2.50 -3.01
C SER A 288 2.36 1.79 -4.00
N PRO A 289 1.90 0.82 -4.83
CA PRO A 289 2.72 0.33 -5.93
C PRO A 289 3.04 1.51 -6.86
N THR A 290 4.33 1.73 -7.13
CA THR A 290 4.85 2.94 -7.76
C THR A 290 5.95 2.58 -8.75
N ILE A 291 5.90 3.19 -9.94
CA ILE A 291 6.93 3.08 -10.97
C ILE A 291 7.52 4.48 -11.22
N VAL A 292 8.84 4.58 -11.32
CA VAL A 292 9.54 5.81 -11.69
C VAL A 292 10.06 5.70 -13.11
N LEU A 293 9.80 6.73 -13.91
CA LEU A 293 10.32 6.88 -15.26
C LEU A 293 11.39 7.98 -15.29
N LYS A 294 12.42 7.78 -16.11
CA LYS A 294 13.33 8.84 -16.61
C LYS A 294 13.34 8.77 -18.12
N ASP A 295 13.21 9.91 -18.80
CA ASP A 295 13.12 10.00 -20.26
C ASP A 295 12.05 9.08 -20.87
N ASN A 296 10.90 8.96 -20.19
CA ASN A 296 9.78 8.04 -20.45
C ASN A 296 10.11 6.53 -20.38
N LYS A 297 11.28 6.13 -19.86
CA LYS A 297 11.66 4.73 -19.63
C LYS A 297 11.59 4.38 -18.14
N PRO A 298 11.06 3.22 -17.74
CA PRO A 298 11.06 2.79 -16.35
C PRO A 298 12.49 2.54 -15.84
N ILE A 299 12.76 3.03 -14.63
CA ILE A 299 14.07 2.88 -13.96
C ILE A 299 13.97 2.32 -12.53
N LEU A 300 12.77 2.31 -11.92
CA LEU A 300 12.52 1.80 -10.58
C LEU A 300 11.06 1.36 -10.47
N SER A 301 10.85 0.16 -9.93
CA SER A 301 9.56 -0.31 -9.43
C SER A 301 9.72 -0.50 -7.91
N VAL A 302 8.80 0.06 -7.14
CA VAL A 302 8.86 0.09 -5.68
C VAL A 302 7.47 0.12 -5.06
N GLY A 303 7.34 -0.50 -3.90
CA GLY A 303 6.17 -0.44 -3.04
C GLY A 303 6.45 -1.17 -1.72
N ALA A 304 5.45 -1.21 -0.84
CA ALA A 304 5.63 -1.83 0.46
C ALA A 304 4.34 -2.44 1.05
N ALA A 305 4.51 -3.20 2.14
CA ALA A 305 3.46 -3.57 3.10
C ALA A 305 3.43 -2.66 4.33
N GLY A 306 2.31 -2.62 5.07
CA GLY A 306 2.18 -1.95 6.37
C GLY A 306 1.03 -0.95 6.55
N GLY A 307 -0.05 -1.03 5.76
CA GLY A 307 -1.14 -0.06 5.80
C GLY A 307 -0.65 1.37 5.54
N PRO A 308 -0.92 2.38 6.38
CA PRO A 308 -0.47 3.75 6.14
C PRO A 308 1.06 3.92 6.05
N THR A 309 1.87 3.03 6.64
CA THR A 309 3.34 3.15 6.51
C THR A 309 3.84 2.81 5.10
N ILE A 310 3.00 2.24 4.22
CA ILE A 310 3.35 1.97 2.82
C ILE A 310 3.69 3.28 2.09
N ILE A 311 2.89 4.33 2.31
CA ILE A 311 3.09 5.67 1.73
C ILE A 311 4.46 6.22 2.14
N SER A 312 4.78 6.19 3.44
CA SER A 312 6.05 6.68 3.97
C SER A 312 7.27 5.85 3.54
N GLN A 313 7.16 4.52 3.48
CA GLN A 313 8.25 3.65 3.00
C GLN A 313 8.58 3.90 1.53
N THR A 314 7.56 3.96 0.70
CA THR A 314 7.69 4.21 -0.74
C THR A 314 8.32 5.59 -0.95
N LEU A 315 7.79 6.62 -0.28
CA LEU A 315 8.35 7.98 -0.29
C LEU A 315 9.83 8.04 0.15
N LEU A 316 10.19 7.41 1.27
CA LEU A 316 11.58 7.44 1.76
C LEU A 316 12.54 6.75 0.81
N THR A 317 12.11 5.63 0.20
CA THR A 317 12.91 4.93 -0.83
C THR A 317 13.11 5.81 -2.06
N LEU A 318 12.07 6.53 -2.50
CA LEU A 318 12.14 7.49 -3.61
C LEU A 318 13.07 8.67 -3.28
N ILE A 319 12.99 9.25 -2.08
CA ILE A 319 13.89 10.36 -1.69
C ILE A 319 15.36 9.88 -1.65
N HIS A 320 15.62 8.72 -1.06
CA HIS A 320 16.98 8.18 -0.96
C HIS A 320 17.59 7.77 -2.31
N THR A 321 16.79 7.22 -3.23
CA THR A 321 17.27 6.86 -4.58
C THR A 321 17.34 8.05 -5.54
N LEU A 322 16.40 9.00 -5.47
CA LEU A 322 16.29 10.10 -6.45
C LEU A 322 16.99 11.40 -6.02
N ASP A 323 16.84 11.86 -4.76
CA ASP A 323 17.55 13.06 -4.28
C ASP A 323 18.97 12.73 -3.79
N HIS A 324 19.14 11.61 -3.05
CA HIS A 324 20.43 11.24 -2.44
C HIS A 324 21.28 10.28 -3.28
N LYS A 325 20.73 9.76 -4.38
CA LYS A 325 21.42 8.87 -5.34
C LYS A 325 22.05 7.62 -4.72
N LEU A 326 21.45 7.12 -3.64
CA LEU A 326 21.83 5.87 -3.00
C LEU A 326 21.37 4.68 -3.85
N SER A 327 22.07 3.56 -3.73
CA SER A 327 21.59 2.26 -4.22
C SER A 327 20.26 1.88 -3.54
N ILE A 328 19.51 0.97 -4.13
CA ILE A 328 18.26 0.47 -3.53
C ILE A 328 18.57 -0.16 -2.17
N ARG A 329 19.65 -0.94 -2.07
CA ARG A 329 20.13 -1.55 -0.83
C ARG A 329 20.37 -0.53 0.27
N GLU A 330 21.14 0.52 -0.01
CA GLU A 330 21.41 1.61 0.93
C GLU A 330 20.12 2.36 1.31
N ALA A 331 19.23 2.62 0.35
CA ALA A 331 17.95 3.27 0.58
C ALA A 331 17.03 2.45 1.50
N LEU A 332 16.97 1.12 1.35
CA LEU A 332 16.20 0.25 2.23
C LEU A 332 16.85 0.07 3.62
N MET A 333 18.18 0.17 3.71
CA MET A 333 18.92 0.13 4.98
C MET A 333 18.78 1.40 5.84
N LYS A 334 18.35 2.53 5.27
CA LYS A 334 18.19 3.79 6.03
C LYS A 334 17.14 3.66 7.16
N PRO A 335 17.31 4.38 8.29
CA PRO A 335 16.35 4.39 9.39
C PRO A 335 14.99 4.94 8.94
N ARG A 336 13.92 4.23 9.26
CA ARG A 336 12.56 4.63 8.88
C ARG A 336 11.92 5.54 9.90
N PHE A 337 11.06 6.41 9.38
CA PHE A 337 10.13 7.18 10.17
C PHE A 337 8.80 7.36 9.42
N HIS A 338 7.76 7.64 10.18
CA HIS A 338 6.40 7.75 9.69
C HIS A 338 5.63 8.74 10.57
N HIS A 339 4.81 9.57 9.95
CA HIS A 339 3.85 10.41 10.65
C HIS A 339 2.58 10.53 9.80
N GLN A 340 1.48 9.93 10.27
CA GLN A 340 0.20 9.89 9.56
C GLN A 340 -0.74 11.09 9.84
N TRP A 341 -0.18 12.21 10.33
CA TRP A 341 -0.84 13.39 10.94
C TRP A 341 -1.15 13.31 12.45
N GLN A 342 -1.87 12.33 13.00
CA GLN A 342 -2.04 12.23 14.47
C GLN A 342 -2.02 10.79 15.03
N PRO A 343 -2.31 10.61 16.34
CA PRO A 343 -1.79 11.40 17.47
C PRO A 343 -0.46 12.04 17.08
N ASN A 344 -0.33 13.34 17.31
CA ASN A 344 0.72 14.19 16.71
C ASN A 344 2.14 13.78 17.18
N GLN A 345 2.70 12.72 16.59
CA GLN A 345 3.96 12.06 16.92
C GLN A 345 4.66 11.48 15.68
N ILE A 346 5.99 11.59 15.63
CA ILE A 346 6.82 10.82 14.71
C ILE A 346 6.97 9.41 15.29
N ARG A 347 6.57 8.38 14.54
CA ARG A 347 7.04 7.01 14.76
C ARG A 347 8.39 6.85 14.07
N ILE A 348 9.43 6.45 14.80
CA ILE A 348 10.82 6.40 14.30
C ILE A 348 11.56 5.14 14.77
N GLU A 349 12.47 4.64 13.94
CA GLU A 349 13.40 3.58 14.31
C GLU A 349 14.56 4.12 15.17
N SER A 350 14.99 3.35 16.17
CA SER A 350 16.10 3.71 17.07
C SER A 350 17.44 3.92 16.33
N THR A 351 17.59 3.28 15.17
CA THR A 351 18.73 3.43 14.24
C THR A 351 18.90 4.85 13.67
N ALA A 352 17.90 5.73 13.81
CA ALA A 352 18.06 7.17 13.52
C ALA A 352 19.03 7.88 14.49
N GLY A 353 19.30 7.28 15.65
CA GLY A 353 20.29 7.75 16.62
C GLY A 353 19.76 8.82 17.59
N GLN A 354 20.23 8.74 18.84
CA GLN A 354 19.71 9.54 19.95
C GLN A 354 19.80 11.06 19.70
N ARG A 355 20.89 11.54 19.09
CA ARG A 355 21.09 12.96 18.75
C ARG A 355 20.00 13.52 17.82
N VAL A 356 19.54 12.72 16.86
CA VAL A 356 18.46 13.08 15.94
C VAL A 356 17.13 13.15 16.69
N ILE A 357 16.84 12.12 17.47
CA ILE A 357 15.64 12.00 18.30
C ILE A 357 15.50 13.20 19.26
N ASP A 358 16.58 13.58 19.95
CA ASP A 358 16.53 14.69 20.90
C ASP A 358 16.49 16.06 20.23
N SER A 359 17.13 16.24 19.07
CA SER A 359 16.93 17.44 18.25
C SER A 359 15.47 17.58 17.80
N LEU A 360 14.83 16.48 17.38
CA LEU A 360 13.41 16.50 16.98
C LEU A 360 12.48 16.83 18.17
N LYS A 361 12.77 16.33 19.37
CA LYS A 361 12.06 16.74 20.61
C LYS A 361 12.23 18.23 20.88
N GLN A 362 13.44 18.78 20.76
CA GLN A 362 13.72 20.21 20.94
C GLN A 362 12.96 21.09 19.91
N MET A 363 12.78 20.61 18.68
CA MET A 363 11.93 21.25 17.67
C MET A 363 10.42 21.17 18.00
N GLY A 364 10.02 20.37 18.99
CA GLY A 364 8.64 20.24 19.47
C GLY A 364 7.87 19.02 18.94
N HIS A 365 8.54 18.05 18.32
CA HIS A 365 7.91 16.78 17.91
C HIS A 365 7.73 15.85 19.10
N LYS A 366 6.56 15.21 19.23
CA LYS A 366 6.45 14.00 20.05
C LYS A 366 7.09 12.84 19.28
N ILE A 367 7.79 11.95 19.98
CA ILE A 367 8.49 10.82 19.38
C ILE A 367 7.96 9.52 20.00
N TYR A 368 7.56 8.57 19.15
CA TYR A 368 7.37 7.18 19.49
C TYR A 368 8.50 6.37 18.85
N ILE A 369 9.41 5.83 19.67
CA ILE A 369 10.50 4.98 19.19
C ILE A 369 9.96 3.55 19.11
N GLY A 370 9.92 2.98 17.90
CA GLY A 370 9.53 1.58 17.70
C GLY A 370 8.65 1.31 16.47
N GLY A 371 8.41 0.02 16.24
CA GLY A 371 7.62 -0.46 15.13
C GLY A 371 8.39 -0.49 13.80
N HIS A 372 9.25 -1.50 13.64
CA HIS A 372 9.93 -1.88 12.39
C HIS A 372 8.97 -2.24 11.23
N GLY A 373 7.65 -2.26 11.50
CA GLY A 373 6.59 -2.74 10.61
C GLY A 373 6.52 -2.02 9.27
N GLY A 374 7.09 -2.68 8.27
CA GLY A 374 7.12 -2.33 6.86
C GLY A 374 7.83 -3.42 6.07
N ALA A 375 7.38 -3.68 4.84
CA ALA A 375 8.02 -4.64 3.92
C ALA A 375 8.18 -4.01 2.54
N THR A 376 9.22 -3.21 2.35
CA THR A 376 9.54 -2.62 1.04
C THR A 376 10.24 -3.65 0.16
N GLN A 377 9.82 -3.78 -1.09
CA GLN A 377 10.57 -4.51 -2.12
C GLN A 377 10.77 -3.54 -3.29
N ALA A 378 11.93 -3.62 -3.95
CA ALA A 378 12.20 -2.78 -5.11
C ALA A 378 13.15 -3.46 -6.11
N ILE A 379 12.98 -3.10 -7.38
CA ILE A 379 13.90 -3.44 -8.48
C ILE A 379 14.10 -2.18 -9.31
N GLY A 380 15.31 -1.92 -9.78
CA GLY A 380 15.65 -0.67 -10.45
C GLY A 380 16.99 -0.68 -11.17
N ASN A 381 17.15 0.18 -12.16
CA ASN A 381 18.42 0.47 -12.80
C ASN A 381 18.72 1.96 -12.63
N LEU A 382 19.40 2.28 -11.53
CA LEU A 382 19.73 3.64 -11.13
C LEU A 382 21.07 4.14 -11.72
N GLY A 383 21.57 3.45 -12.76
CA GLY A 383 22.82 3.77 -13.48
C GLY A 383 23.92 2.72 -13.33
N ASN A 384 23.83 1.86 -12.29
CA ASN A 384 24.84 0.83 -11.97
C ASN A 384 24.46 -0.58 -12.49
N GLY A 385 23.49 -0.68 -13.40
CA GLY A 385 22.87 -1.95 -13.80
C GLY A 385 21.59 -2.24 -13.00
N LEU A 386 21.00 -3.42 -13.23
CA LEU A 386 19.74 -3.83 -12.59
C LEU A 386 20.00 -4.36 -11.17
N GLU A 387 19.56 -3.61 -10.18
CA GLU A 387 19.56 -3.94 -8.76
C GLU A 387 18.16 -4.41 -8.34
N ALA A 388 18.09 -5.48 -7.54
CA ALA A 388 16.84 -5.98 -6.96
C ALA A 388 17.10 -6.27 -5.47
N GLU A 389 16.28 -5.71 -4.58
CA GLU A 389 16.50 -5.77 -3.14
C GLU A 389 15.19 -5.96 -2.36
N HIS A 390 15.30 -6.70 -1.25
CA HIS A 390 14.22 -6.92 -0.30
C HIS A 390 14.46 -6.14 0.98
N ASP A 391 13.40 -5.96 1.78
CA ASP A 391 13.53 -5.33 3.09
C ASP A 391 14.54 -6.06 3.98
N PRO A 392 15.64 -5.42 4.43
CA PRO A 392 16.63 -6.07 5.28
C PRO A 392 16.11 -6.36 6.70
N ARG A 393 14.91 -5.87 7.05
CA ARG A 393 14.23 -6.13 8.34
C ARG A 393 13.45 -7.45 8.36
N LEU A 394 13.34 -8.14 7.22
CA LEU A 394 12.47 -9.31 7.04
C LEU A 394 13.21 -10.46 6.37
N ILE A 395 12.74 -11.67 6.64
CA ILE A 395 13.09 -12.84 5.82
C ILE A 395 12.43 -12.63 4.45
N GLY A 396 13.26 -12.50 3.42
CA GLY A 396 12.85 -12.23 2.05
C GLY A 396 13.89 -12.75 1.06
N LYS A 397 13.67 -12.49 -0.24
CA LYS A 397 14.62 -12.83 -1.28
C LYS A 397 14.41 -11.94 -2.50
N ALA A 398 15.49 -11.32 -2.96
CA ALA A 398 15.58 -10.77 -4.31
C ALA A 398 16.37 -11.76 -5.19
N VAL A 399 16.01 -11.86 -6.47
CA VAL A 399 16.66 -12.76 -7.43
C VAL A 399 16.70 -12.10 -8.80
N ALA A 400 17.89 -12.04 -9.41
CA ALA A 400 18.05 -11.79 -10.84
C ALA A 400 18.40 -13.11 -11.53
N PHE A 401 17.79 -13.38 -12.68
CA PHE A 401 18.08 -14.55 -13.50
C PHE A 401 18.91 -14.13 -14.72
N PRO A 402 20.12 -14.69 -14.92
CA PRO A 402 20.91 -14.39 -16.11
C PRO A 402 20.27 -15.07 -17.33
N ILE A 403 19.75 -14.26 -18.25
CA ILE A 403 19.23 -14.75 -19.53
C ILE A 403 20.42 -15.17 -20.38
N LYS A 404 20.50 -16.46 -20.71
CA LYS A 404 21.37 -16.94 -21.78
C LYS A 404 20.86 -16.39 -23.10
N LYS A 405 21.72 -15.65 -23.80
CA LYS A 405 21.56 -15.33 -25.22
C LYS A 405 21.97 -16.52 -26.07
#